data_AF-A0A2M7DQY6-F1
#
_entry.id   AF-A0A2M7DQY6-F1
#
_cell.length_a   1.000
_cell.length_b   1.000
_cell.length_c   1.000
_cell.angle_alpha   90.00
_cell.angle_beta   90.00
_cell.angle_gamma   90.00
#
_symmetry.space_group_name_H-M   'P 1'
#
loop_
_entity.id
_entity.type
_entity.pdbx_description
1 polymer ?
#
loop_
_entity_poly.entity_id
_entity_poly.type
_entity_poly.pdbx_seq_one_letter_code
_entity_poly.pdbx_strand_id
1 'polypeptide(L)'
;MVWKPVIYLYPQKKIDVLIQLDYAGEIIADYPEYNRSINGWNVLAYPDGHLINKADNKEYSYLFWEGKSNNRIDYDLSTGFLVNGENIKVFLQNTLSEIGLTPIEYNEFIVFWYPKMKNNNYNLIHFADNDYTDTAQLNITPKPDSLLRVFMVYKSLDEPVNIEKQEIKHFIRKGFTVVEWGGTEIR
;
A
#
# COMPACT_ATOMS: atom_id res chain seq x y z
N MET A 1 4.26 9.51 9.11
CA MET A 1 2.84 9.21 8.85
C MET A 1 2.79 8.11 7.83
N VAL A 2 1.81 7.24 7.93
CA VAL A 2 1.51 6.17 6.98
C VAL A 2 0.10 6.43 6.47
N TRP A 3 -0.02 6.71 5.17
CA TRP A 3 -1.26 7.15 4.54
C TRP A 3 -1.80 6.11 3.57
N LYS A 4 -3.10 5.82 3.73
CA LYS A 4 -3.87 4.89 2.90
C LYS A 4 -3.20 3.55 2.59
N PRO A 5 -2.60 2.81 3.55
CA PRO A 5 -2.60 1.37 3.46
C PRO A 5 -4.01 0.82 3.17
N VAL A 6 -4.14 0.11 2.06
CA VAL A 6 -5.32 -0.70 1.76
C VAL A 6 -4.89 -2.13 1.46
N ILE A 7 -5.62 -3.11 1.96
CA ILE A 7 -5.30 -4.54 1.85
C ILE A 7 -6.42 -5.25 1.08
N TYR A 8 -6.06 -5.80 -0.07
CA TYR A 8 -6.92 -6.64 -0.91
C TYR A 8 -6.59 -8.12 -0.71
N LEU A 9 -7.62 -8.98 -0.72
CA LEU A 9 -7.48 -10.42 -0.53
C LEU A 9 -8.12 -11.16 -1.72
N TYR A 10 -7.32 -11.96 -2.42
CA TYR A 10 -7.74 -12.72 -3.60
C TYR A 10 -7.48 -14.22 -3.41
N PRO A 11 -8.32 -14.93 -2.64
CA PRO A 11 -8.19 -16.37 -2.47
C PRO A 11 -8.72 -17.15 -3.68
N GLN A 12 -8.30 -18.40 -3.88
CA GLN A 12 -8.81 -19.22 -4.99
C GLN A 12 -10.25 -19.70 -4.79
N LYS A 13 -10.72 -19.72 -3.56
CA LYS A 13 -12.08 -20.04 -3.15
C LYS A 13 -12.45 -19.18 -1.95
N LYS A 14 -13.73 -19.10 -1.63
CA LYS A 14 -14.18 -18.40 -0.42
C LYS A 14 -13.50 -19.00 0.82
N ILE A 15 -12.83 -18.18 1.62
CA ILE A 15 -12.12 -18.61 2.83
C ILE A 15 -12.25 -17.57 3.95
N ASP A 16 -12.18 -18.04 5.18
CA ASP A 16 -11.95 -17.19 6.35
C ASP A 16 -10.49 -16.74 6.38
N VAL A 17 -10.27 -15.44 6.63
CA VAL A 17 -8.95 -14.84 6.75
C VAL A 17 -8.89 -13.99 8.01
N LEU A 18 -7.89 -14.27 8.85
CA LEU A 18 -7.47 -13.42 9.95
C LEU A 18 -6.25 -12.61 9.50
N ILE A 19 -6.35 -11.29 9.60
CA ILE A 19 -5.29 -10.34 9.27
C ILE A 19 -4.96 -9.59 10.53
N GLN A 20 -3.72 -9.70 11.01
CA GLN A 20 -3.26 -8.98 12.18
C GLN A 20 -2.15 -8.00 11.80
N LEU A 21 -2.21 -6.80 12.35
CA LEU A 21 -1.26 -5.73 12.08
C LEU A 21 -0.49 -5.42 13.36
N ASP A 22 0.79 -5.76 13.37
CA ASP A 22 1.70 -5.29 14.41
C ASP A 22 2.39 -4.02 13.90
N TYR A 23 1.83 -2.87 14.26
CA TYR A 23 2.31 -1.57 13.84
C TYR A 23 3.05 -0.86 14.96
N ALA A 24 4.30 -0.48 14.71
CA ALA A 24 5.14 0.32 15.60
C ALA A 24 4.71 1.81 15.62
N GLY A 25 3.45 2.05 15.96
CA GLY A 25 2.81 3.35 15.94
C GLY A 25 1.36 3.28 16.43
N GLU A 26 0.63 4.34 16.13
CA GLU A 26 -0.79 4.47 16.43
C GLU A 26 -1.60 4.36 15.14
N ILE A 27 -2.62 3.49 15.12
CA ILE A 27 -3.65 3.49 14.07
C ILE A 27 -4.60 4.64 14.36
N ILE A 28 -4.71 5.58 13.43
CA ILE A 28 -5.48 6.83 13.59
C ILE A 28 -6.76 6.86 12.75
N ALA A 29 -6.85 5.98 11.75
CA ALA A 29 -8.04 5.76 10.95
C ALA A 29 -8.05 4.33 10.44
N ASP A 30 -9.23 3.76 10.29
CA ASP A 30 -9.46 2.37 9.92
C ASP A 30 -10.86 2.19 9.33
N TYR A 31 -10.98 1.30 8.34
CA TYR A 31 -12.26 0.96 7.73
C TYR A 31 -12.16 -0.39 6.99
N PRO A 32 -12.92 -1.44 7.37
CA PRO A 32 -13.78 -1.55 8.54
C PRO A 32 -13.03 -1.34 9.87
N GLU A 33 -13.77 -1.19 10.97
CA GLU A 33 -13.20 -0.95 12.31
C GLU A 33 -12.18 -2.05 12.68
N TYR A 34 -11.00 -1.61 13.10
CA TYR A 34 -9.90 -2.44 13.56
C TYR A 34 -10.24 -3.06 14.91
N ASN A 35 -10.26 -4.39 14.97
CA ASN A 35 -10.57 -5.09 16.20
C ASN A 35 -9.31 -5.24 17.07
N ARG A 36 -9.20 -4.37 18.08
CA ARG A 36 -8.10 -4.38 19.05
C ARG A 36 -7.97 -5.68 19.86
N SER A 37 -9.05 -6.45 20.04
CA SER A 37 -9.00 -7.70 20.83
C SER A 37 -8.28 -8.84 20.09
N ILE A 38 -8.31 -8.82 18.75
CA ILE A 38 -7.58 -9.77 17.89
C ILE A 38 -6.38 -9.11 17.20
N ASN A 39 -6.15 -7.82 17.49
CA ASN A 39 -5.15 -6.97 16.84
C ASN A 39 -5.26 -7.01 15.30
N GLY A 40 -6.47 -6.84 14.76
CA GLY A 40 -6.68 -7.03 13.33
C GLY A 40 -8.13 -7.09 12.84
N TRP A 41 -8.32 -7.77 11.72
CA TRP A 41 -9.61 -8.03 11.08
C TRP A 41 -9.81 -9.54 10.88
N ASN A 42 -11.04 -10.00 11.05
CA ASN A 42 -11.45 -11.36 10.73
C ASN A 42 -12.56 -11.29 9.68
N VAL A 43 -12.25 -11.72 8.46
CA VAL A 43 -13.11 -11.53 7.30
C VAL A 43 -13.35 -12.85 6.57
N LEU A 44 -14.44 -12.90 5.81
CA LEU A 44 -14.66 -13.90 4.78
C LEU A 44 -14.26 -13.28 3.44
N ALA A 45 -13.19 -13.78 2.81
CA ALA A 45 -12.67 -13.26 1.56
C ALA A 45 -13.14 -14.09 0.37
N TYR A 46 -13.46 -13.43 -0.75
CA TYR A 46 -13.98 -14.04 -1.96
C TYR A 46 -13.01 -13.88 -3.14
N PRO A 47 -13.02 -14.80 -4.13
CA PRO A 47 -12.05 -14.77 -5.23
C PRO A 47 -12.04 -13.52 -6.10
N ASP A 48 -13.14 -12.78 -6.16
CA ASP A 48 -13.29 -11.52 -6.89
C ASP A 48 -12.79 -10.30 -6.07
N GLY A 49 -12.36 -10.51 -4.83
CA GLY A 49 -11.76 -9.50 -3.96
C GLY A 49 -12.69 -8.86 -2.94
N HIS A 50 -14.00 -9.12 -2.99
CA HIS A 50 -14.90 -8.59 -1.94
C HIS A 50 -14.74 -9.36 -0.63
N LEU A 51 -15.00 -8.66 0.47
CA LEU A 51 -14.83 -9.13 1.83
C LEU A 51 -16.14 -8.99 2.58
N ILE A 52 -16.48 -9.96 3.43
CA ILE A 52 -17.48 -9.76 4.48
C ILE A 52 -16.74 -9.66 5.82
N ASN A 53 -16.82 -8.50 6.48
CA ASN A 53 -16.26 -8.33 7.81
C ASN A 53 -17.13 -9.05 8.84
N LYS A 54 -16.56 -9.94 9.64
CA LYS A 54 -17.38 -10.73 10.58
C LYS A 54 -17.88 -9.95 11.78
N ALA A 55 -17.24 -8.84 12.10
CA ALA A 55 -17.62 -8.03 13.26
C ALA A 55 -18.97 -7.31 13.05
N ASP A 56 -19.25 -6.87 11.82
CA ASP A 56 -20.47 -6.13 11.47
C ASP A 56 -21.33 -6.80 10.39
N ASN A 57 -20.83 -7.91 9.81
CA ASN A 57 -21.45 -8.66 8.72
C ASN A 57 -21.74 -7.80 7.46
N LYS A 58 -20.93 -6.77 7.19
CA LYS A 58 -21.03 -5.90 6.02
C LYS A 58 -19.97 -6.24 4.97
N GLU A 59 -20.25 -5.83 3.74
CA GLU A 59 -19.38 -6.01 2.59
C GLU A 59 -18.40 -4.83 2.42
N TYR A 60 -17.15 -5.16 2.09
CA TYR A 60 -16.06 -4.22 1.87
C TYR A 60 -15.22 -4.64 0.66
N SER A 61 -14.67 -3.67 -0.07
CA SER A 61 -13.77 -3.94 -1.20
C SER A 61 -12.31 -4.18 -0.77
N TYR A 62 -11.94 -3.74 0.43
CA TYR A 62 -10.61 -3.87 1.03
C TYR A 62 -10.66 -3.53 2.53
N LEU A 63 -9.57 -3.85 3.23
CA LEU A 63 -9.30 -3.29 4.56
C LEU A 63 -8.48 -2.01 4.40
N PHE A 64 -8.72 -0.99 5.21
CA PHE A 64 -8.00 0.28 5.18
C PHE A 64 -7.53 0.65 6.57
N TRP A 65 -6.33 1.25 6.65
CA TRP A 65 -5.85 1.91 7.85
C TRP A 65 -4.94 3.09 7.52
N GLU A 66 -4.78 4.00 8.47
CA GLU A 66 -3.74 5.05 8.48
C GLU A 66 -3.08 5.09 9.84
N GLY A 67 -1.82 5.51 9.87
CA GLY A 67 -1.04 5.45 11.08
C GLY A 67 -0.10 6.63 11.31
N LYS A 68 0.13 6.92 12.58
CA LYS A 68 1.21 7.78 13.03
C LYS A 68 2.33 6.91 13.61
N SER A 69 3.50 6.96 12.98
CA SER A 69 4.67 6.17 13.42
C SER A 69 5.23 6.75 14.71
N ASN A 70 5.70 5.88 15.62
CA ASN A 70 6.31 6.34 16.89
C ASN A 70 7.64 7.05 16.68
N ASN A 71 8.39 6.62 15.67
CA ASN A 71 9.67 7.20 15.28
C ASN A 71 9.60 7.78 13.87
N ARG A 72 10.51 8.70 13.58
CA ARG A 72 10.81 9.10 12.20
C ARG A 72 11.36 7.89 11.47
N ILE A 73 10.78 7.57 10.31
CA ILE A 73 11.31 6.55 9.40
C ILE A 73 12.22 7.28 8.42
N ASP A 74 13.50 6.94 8.44
CA ASP A 74 14.50 7.50 7.53
C ASP A 74 14.55 6.61 6.28
N TYR A 75 13.67 6.90 5.32
CA TYR A 75 13.62 6.19 4.05
C TYR A 75 14.88 6.45 3.21
N ASP A 76 15.47 5.39 2.68
CA ASP A 76 16.57 5.52 1.72
C ASP A 76 16.05 5.99 0.35
N LEU A 77 16.37 7.24 0.00
CA LEU A 77 16.08 7.85 -1.30
C LEU A 77 17.30 7.85 -2.23
N SER A 78 18.24 6.93 -2.06
CA SER A 78 19.43 6.77 -2.92
C SER A 78 19.06 6.41 -4.36
N THR A 79 17.98 5.67 -4.54
CA THR A 79 17.39 5.30 -5.84
C THR A 79 15.94 5.75 -5.92
N GLY A 80 15.44 5.99 -7.12
CA GLY A 80 14.05 6.40 -7.30
C GLY A 80 13.77 6.92 -8.69
N PHE A 81 12.79 7.81 -8.75
CA PHE A 81 12.32 8.44 -9.98
C PHE A 81 12.12 9.92 -9.73
N LEU A 82 12.63 10.75 -10.63
CA LEU A 82 12.30 12.16 -10.66
C LEU A 82 11.22 12.39 -11.73
N VAL A 83 10.04 12.84 -11.31
CA VAL A 83 8.86 12.94 -12.19
C VAL A 83 8.23 14.32 -12.06
N ASN A 84 8.07 15.03 -13.18
CA ASN A 84 7.33 16.29 -13.19
C ASN A 84 5.85 16.06 -12.82
N GLY A 85 5.23 17.00 -12.08
CA GLY A 85 3.82 16.92 -11.69
C GLY A 85 2.87 16.65 -12.86
N GLU A 86 3.11 17.22 -14.04
CA GLU A 86 2.28 17.01 -15.24
C GLU A 86 2.30 15.55 -15.73
N ASN A 87 3.42 14.84 -15.51
CA ASN A 87 3.65 13.48 -15.96
C ASN A 87 3.31 12.42 -14.90
N ILE A 88 2.96 12.83 -13.67
CA ILE A 88 2.81 11.90 -12.55
C ILE A 88 1.74 10.83 -12.78
N LYS A 89 0.64 11.19 -13.46
CA LYS A 89 -0.42 10.23 -13.79
C LYS A 89 0.09 9.09 -14.67
N VAL A 90 0.77 9.43 -15.77
CA VAL A 90 1.30 8.44 -16.73
C VAL A 90 2.39 7.60 -16.07
N PHE A 91 3.26 8.24 -15.29
CA PHE A 91 4.29 7.55 -14.52
C PHE A 91 3.69 6.51 -13.57
N LEU A 92 2.70 6.89 -12.76
CA LEU A 92 2.07 5.96 -11.80
C LEU A 92 1.36 4.82 -12.52
N GLN A 93 0.62 5.09 -13.60
CA GLN A 93 -0.05 4.04 -14.38
C GLN A 93 0.93 2.99 -14.91
N ASN A 94 2.06 3.43 -15.48
CA ASN A 94 3.06 2.53 -16.03
C ASN A 94 3.81 1.76 -14.93
N THR A 95 4.29 2.48 -13.91
CA THR A 95 5.17 1.91 -12.88
C THR A 95 4.41 0.96 -11.96
N LEU A 96 3.19 1.29 -11.54
CA LEU A 96 2.38 0.41 -10.69
C LEU A 96 1.95 -0.86 -11.44
N SER A 97 1.67 -0.74 -12.74
CA SER A 97 1.41 -1.90 -13.61
C SER A 97 2.66 -2.78 -13.76
N GLU A 98 3.84 -2.17 -13.93
CA GLU A 98 5.13 -2.88 -13.99
C GLU A 98 5.42 -3.63 -12.68
N ILE A 99 5.15 -3.01 -11.52
CA ILE A 99 5.24 -3.67 -10.20
C ILE A 99 4.30 -4.88 -10.11
N GLY A 100 3.13 -4.82 -10.77
CA GLY A 100 2.15 -5.91 -10.83
C GLY A 100 0.80 -5.61 -10.17
N LEU A 101 0.50 -4.33 -9.94
CA LEU A 101 -0.84 -3.91 -9.51
C LEU A 101 -1.83 -4.04 -10.67
N THR A 102 -3.04 -4.49 -10.36
CA THR A 102 -4.13 -4.56 -11.34
C THR A 102 -4.77 -3.17 -11.55
N PRO A 103 -5.54 -2.96 -12.63
CA PRO A 103 -6.30 -1.72 -12.82
C PRO A 103 -7.18 -1.32 -11.65
N ILE A 104 -7.78 -2.27 -10.94
CA ILE A 104 -8.61 -1.97 -9.76
C ILE A 104 -7.74 -1.36 -8.66
N GLU A 105 -6.57 -1.94 -8.41
CA GLU A 105 -5.66 -1.53 -7.33
C GLU A 105 -4.94 -0.22 -7.65
N TYR A 106 -4.34 -0.08 -8.84
CA TYR A 106 -3.57 1.12 -9.17
C TYR A 106 -4.48 2.35 -9.41
N ASN A 107 -5.73 2.16 -9.86
CA ASN A 107 -6.62 3.32 -10.07
C ASN A 107 -6.95 3.98 -8.73
N GLU A 108 -7.25 3.22 -7.69
CA GLU A 108 -7.49 3.75 -6.34
C GLU A 108 -6.23 4.39 -5.75
N PHE A 109 -5.06 3.79 -5.99
CA PHE A 109 -3.77 4.38 -5.62
C PHE A 109 -3.61 5.76 -6.25
N ILE A 110 -3.82 5.85 -7.56
CA ILE A 110 -3.67 7.08 -8.33
C ILE A 110 -4.68 8.13 -7.87
N VAL A 111 -5.95 7.78 -7.67
CA VAL A 111 -6.99 8.72 -7.22
C VAL A 111 -6.59 9.41 -5.91
N PHE A 112 -5.95 8.70 -4.99
CA PHE A 112 -5.49 9.29 -3.73
C PHE A 112 -4.21 10.12 -3.87
N TRP A 113 -3.21 9.60 -4.58
CA TRP A 113 -1.87 10.18 -4.60
C TRP A 113 -1.68 11.25 -5.68
N TYR A 114 -2.28 11.10 -6.87
CA TYR A 114 -2.14 12.04 -7.99
C TYR A 114 -2.49 13.50 -7.61
N PRO A 115 -3.60 13.80 -6.92
CA PRO A 115 -3.95 15.18 -6.59
C PRO A 115 -2.91 15.90 -5.71
N LYS A 116 -2.10 15.14 -4.96
CA LYS A 116 -1.06 15.67 -4.06
C LYS A 116 0.26 16.00 -4.78
N MET A 117 0.48 15.40 -5.95
CA MET A 117 1.74 15.48 -6.69
C MET A 117 1.65 16.26 -8.01
N LYS A 118 0.45 16.38 -8.59
CA LYS A 118 0.23 16.94 -9.93
C LYS A 118 0.69 18.40 -10.12
N ASN A 119 0.74 19.17 -9.04
CA ASN A 119 1.10 20.60 -9.08
C ASN A 119 2.55 20.86 -8.62
N ASN A 120 3.31 19.82 -8.28
CA ASN A 120 4.71 19.96 -7.88
C ASN A 120 5.59 20.11 -9.12
N ASN A 121 6.63 20.95 -9.06
CA ASN A 121 7.61 21.09 -10.14
C ASN A 121 8.25 19.72 -10.44
N TYR A 122 8.73 19.06 -9.38
CA TYR A 122 9.25 17.71 -9.43
C TYR A 122 8.79 16.91 -8.21
N ASN A 123 8.58 15.62 -8.43
CA ASN A 123 8.33 14.63 -7.41
C ASN A 123 9.48 13.63 -7.43
N LEU A 124 10.26 13.58 -6.36
CA LEU A 124 11.20 12.50 -6.11
C LEU A 124 10.42 11.35 -5.47
N ILE A 125 10.36 10.20 -6.15
CA ILE A 125 9.56 9.05 -5.75
C ILE A 125 10.44 7.82 -5.57
N HIS A 126 10.21 7.09 -4.50
CA HIS A 126 10.82 5.80 -4.21
C HIS A 126 9.76 4.82 -3.70
N PHE A 127 9.82 3.55 -4.09
CA PHE A 127 8.97 2.50 -3.55
C PHE A 127 9.74 1.75 -2.45
N ALA A 128 9.42 2.01 -1.19
CA ALA A 128 10.09 1.43 -0.04
C ALA A 128 9.74 -0.05 0.14
N ASP A 129 10.73 -0.81 0.61
CA ASP A 129 10.63 -2.26 0.88
C ASP A 129 10.67 -2.53 2.40
N ASN A 130 11.81 -2.97 2.93
CA ASN A 130 11.97 -3.35 4.35
C ASN A 130 11.68 -2.20 5.32
N ASP A 131 12.09 -0.97 5.01
CA ASP A 131 11.91 0.20 5.90
C ASP A 131 10.45 0.43 6.33
N TYR A 132 9.50 0.09 5.45
CA TYR A 132 8.08 0.11 5.78
C TYR A 132 7.63 -1.19 6.45
N THR A 133 7.94 -2.33 5.82
CA THR A 133 7.38 -3.63 6.22
C THR A 133 7.85 -4.11 7.60
N ASP A 134 9.02 -3.68 8.06
CA ASP A 134 9.53 -3.94 9.42
C ASP A 134 8.74 -3.20 10.50
N THR A 135 8.20 -2.01 10.17
CA THR A 135 7.44 -1.16 11.11
C THR A 135 5.95 -1.51 11.16
N ALA A 136 5.44 -2.21 10.14
CA ALA A 136 4.04 -2.57 9.98
C ALA A 136 3.94 -4.03 9.57
N GLN A 137 4.15 -4.96 10.51
CA GLN A 137 4.17 -6.39 10.20
C GLN A 137 2.75 -6.92 10.02
N LEU A 138 2.53 -7.61 8.89
CA LEU A 138 1.24 -8.25 8.58
C LEU A 138 1.33 -9.75 8.81
N ASN A 139 0.54 -10.25 9.75
CA ASN A 139 0.35 -11.68 9.99
C ASN A 139 -1.00 -12.11 9.42
N ILE A 140 -0.98 -12.98 8.40
CA ILE A 140 -2.19 -13.39 7.67
C ILE A 140 -2.36 -14.90 7.79
N THR A 141 -3.55 -15.32 8.23
CA THR A 141 -3.93 -16.73 8.37
C THR A 141 -5.24 -17.01 7.61
N PRO A 142 -5.28 -17.97 6.67
CA PRO A 142 -4.16 -18.81 6.23
C PRO A 142 -3.07 -18.00 5.53
N LYS A 143 -1.84 -18.53 5.50
CA LYS A 143 -0.72 -17.86 4.86
C LYS A 143 -0.98 -17.68 3.36
N PRO A 144 -0.81 -16.47 2.79
CA PRO A 144 -0.95 -16.28 1.36
C PRO A 144 0.21 -16.94 0.60
N ASP A 145 -0.12 -17.44 -0.59
CA ASP A 145 0.85 -17.98 -1.54
C ASP A 145 1.65 -16.85 -2.21
N SER A 146 1.11 -15.63 -2.25
CA SER A 146 1.77 -14.44 -2.79
C SER A 146 1.35 -13.19 -2.02
N LEU A 147 2.33 -12.38 -1.61
CA LEU A 147 2.11 -11.12 -0.89
C LEU A 147 2.87 -10.01 -1.61
N LEU A 148 2.15 -8.99 -2.08
CA LEU A 148 2.71 -7.76 -2.61
C LEU A 148 2.45 -6.63 -1.62
N ARG A 149 3.47 -5.86 -1.25
CA ARG A 149 3.34 -4.64 -0.46
C ARG A 149 4.03 -3.51 -1.19
N VAL A 150 3.28 -2.49 -1.59
CA VAL A 150 3.80 -1.33 -2.31
C VAL A 150 3.66 -0.09 -1.44
N PHE A 151 4.79 0.45 -0.99
CA PHE A 151 4.79 1.65 -0.17
C PHE A 151 5.50 2.79 -0.88
N MET A 152 4.74 3.75 -1.40
CA MET A 152 5.33 4.88 -2.11
C MET A 152 5.75 5.98 -1.13
N VAL A 153 7.01 6.36 -1.20
CA VAL A 153 7.57 7.52 -0.54
C VAL A 153 7.77 8.59 -1.60
N TYR A 154 7.27 9.80 -1.37
CA TYR A 154 7.60 10.91 -2.27
C TYR A 154 8.00 12.18 -1.52
N LYS A 155 8.80 13.00 -2.19
CA LYS A 155 9.20 14.34 -1.76
C LYS A 155 9.00 15.33 -2.91
N SER A 156 8.33 16.44 -2.63
CA SER A 156 8.24 17.57 -3.58
C SER A 156 9.58 18.30 -3.64
N LEU A 157 10.03 18.65 -4.84
CA LEU A 157 11.25 19.40 -5.08
C LEU A 157 10.97 20.57 -6.02
N ASP A 158 11.56 21.73 -5.72
CA ASP A 158 11.48 22.91 -6.58
C ASP A 158 12.42 22.79 -7.80
N GLU A 159 13.55 22.12 -7.62
CA GLU A 159 14.62 21.92 -8.61
C GLU A 159 14.87 20.42 -8.86
N PRO A 160 15.31 20.04 -10.07
CA PRO A 160 15.59 18.64 -10.38
C PRO A 160 16.86 18.16 -9.70
N VAL A 161 16.91 16.86 -9.39
CA VAL A 161 18.10 16.18 -8.85
C VAL A 161 18.49 15.01 -9.74
N ASN A 162 19.79 14.69 -9.80
CA ASN A 162 20.23 13.44 -10.41
C ASN A 162 19.99 12.29 -9.42
N ILE A 163 19.28 11.26 -9.86
CA ILE A 163 19.02 10.07 -9.04
C ILE A 163 19.17 8.80 -9.87
N GLU A 164 19.73 7.76 -9.26
CA GLU A 164 19.78 6.45 -9.87
C GLU A 164 18.37 5.86 -9.96
N LYS A 165 18.04 5.31 -11.13
CA LYS A 165 16.71 4.73 -11.37
C LYS A 165 16.52 3.50 -10.48
N GLN A 166 15.47 3.48 -9.67
CA GLN A 166 15.09 2.30 -8.90
C GLN A 166 14.73 1.13 -9.84
N GLU A 167 15.24 -0.06 -9.55
CA GLU A 167 14.86 -1.29 -10.25
C GLU A 167 13.48 -1.75 -9.78
N ILE A 168 12.59 -2.04 -10.72
CA ILE A 168 11.26 -2.58 -10.44
C ILE A 168 11.26 -4.08 -10.69
N LYS A 169 10.91 -4.84 -9.66
CA LYS A 169 10.71 -6.29 -9.76
C LYS A 169 9.24 -6.58 -9.97
N HIS A 170 8.92 -7.28 -11.06
CA HIS A 170 7.54 -7.66 -11.37
C HIS A 170 7.03 -8.72 -10.38
N PHE A 171 5.88 -8.46 -9.77
CA PHE A 171 5.20 -9.37 -8.86
C PHE A 171 4.41 -10.44 -9.61
N ILE A 172 4.60 -11.71 -9.22
CA ILE A 172 3.88 -12.85 -9.81
C ILE A 172 2.82 -13.33 -8.83
N ARG A 173 1.55 -13.25 -9.23
CA ARG A 173 0.40 -13.73 -8.45
C ARG A 173 0.29 -15.25 -8.57
N LYS A 174 0.32 -15.96 -7.45
CA LYS A 174 0.07 -17.40 -7.35
C LYS A 174 -0.86 -17.68 -6.19
N GLY A 175 -1.79 -18.62 -6.37
CA GLY A 175 -2.68 -19.09 -5.30
C GLY A 175 -3.44 -17.97 -4.60
N PHE A 176 -3.57 -18.06 -3.27
CA PHE A 176 -4.09 -16.99 -2.44
C PHE A 176 -3.15 -15.79 -2.45
N THR A 177 -3.57 -14.71 -3.10
CA THR A 177 -2.79 -13.47 -3.25
C THR A 177 -3.31 -12.39 -2.31
N VAL A 178 -2.40 -11.70 -1.63
CA VAL A 178 -2.68 -10.48 -0.86
C VAL A 178 -1.90 -9.33 -1.46
N VAL A 179 -2.56 -8.18 -1.61
CA VAL A 179 -1.93 -6.94 -2.06
C VAL A 179 -2.20 -5.86 -1.03
N GLU A 180 -1.14 -5.25 -0.52
CA GLU A 180 -1.22 -3.99 0.21
C GLU A 180 -0.56 -2.89 -0.61
N TRP A 181 -1.17 -1.71 -0.66
CA TRP A 181 -0.45 -0.51 -1.05
C TRP A 181 -0.75 0.64 -0.11
N GLY A 182 0.22 1.55 0.04
CA GLY A 182 0.12 2.77 0.84
C GLY A 182 1.24 3.73 0.49
N GLY A 183 1.45 4.75 1.31
CA GLY A 183 2.59 5.63 1.11
C GLY A 183 2.72 6.78 2.10
N THR A 184 3.66 7.67 1.81
CA THR A 184 3.90 8.86 2.61
C THR A 184 4.55 9.99 1.81
N GLU A 185 4.35 11.21 2.30
CA GLU A 185 5.07 12.41 1.87
C GLU A 185 6.19 12.69 2.89
N ILE A 186 7.43 12.83 2.42
CA ILE A 186 8.53 13.38 3.22
C ILE A 186 8.53 14.90 3.05
N ARG A 187 8.50 15.60 4.18
CA ARG A 187 8.66 17.06 4.25
C ARG A 187 10.07 17.43 4.67
#